data_AF-A0A960U6Z2-F1
#
_entry.id   AF-A0A960U6Z2-F1
#
_cell.length_a   1.000
_cell.length_b   1.000
_cell.length_c   1.000
_cell.angle_alpha   90.00
_cell.angle_beta   90.00
_cell.angle_gamma   90.00
#
_symmetry.space_group_name_H-M   'P 1'
#
loop_
_entity.id
_entity.type
_entity.pdbx_description
1 polymer ?
#
loop_
_entity_poly.entity_id
_entity_poly.type
_entity_poly.pdbx_seq_one_letter_code
_entity_poly.pdbx_strand_id
1 'polypeptide(L)'
;KKKHKDFPEQRKKGIQRAIDILEKYNKQGLPSPFFKEFSFDSDYENLLPSIEEHFHPFNELFYAYRIYDFEKNASFNQHKAFYEKEILKSVNLTKMEWELTSCFVVWKMGELESPVDFFSVLREISKSEYPIKLMFLETEPVLPPASEDSEEYFAHLVPTDLALLAPALQKIHYFQSPVEVDREIFQKKLENCWSGHYSSFIRLYLGKENPYLAAVGRYVPYFEYNPGIDFNFSSCISLEGNLELNEIWGKEIARQGSISHRATISFADFLCREGLAKDHFTEPQNQGKKRPIDVSEYLDLDRWNREHYYPIAHDSKGKSWLVSQVIVALSVEHAKIWRVMQNWAGIANPEFEEKLKALKIQLKLEKEQALKEQAAKIIEEKDAEKEKLLSQSFRNLVVNLLNKNGAGITELVSNLSYTSLSNGKAFSSEPQQPQAGPSEKPKEELWIDSSLCTACDECVTINRNIFAYNSEKQAIVKNPRGGPFKDMVKAAEKCSAGIIHPGKPWDEKEKDLEKLIKRAEKYN
;
A
#
# COMPACT_ATOMS: atom_id res chain seq x y z
N LYS A 1 -58.76 -14.47 -25.23
CA LYS A 1 -59.89 -13.77 -25.90
C LYS A 1 -59.82 -12.26 -25.66
N LYS A 2 -58.93 -11.54 -26.36
CA LYS A 2 -59.13 -10.13 -26.77
C LYS A 2 -58.50 -10.05 -28.17
N LYS A 3 -59.31 -9.71 -29.16
CA LYS A 3 -58.91 -9.58 -30.57
C LYS A 3 -58.06 -8.31 -30.70
N HIS A 4 -56.74 -8.45 -30.73
CA HIS A 4 -55.86 -7.44 -31.33
C HIS A 4 -55.37 -8.01 -32.65
N LYS A 5 -55.95 -7.46 -33.73
CA LYS A 5 -55.48 -7.66 -35.09
C LYS A 5 -54.06 -7.11 -35.18
N ASP A 6 -53.23 -7.83 -35.92
CA ASP A 6 -51.80 -7.66 -36.15
C ASP A 6 -50.88 -8.16 -35.03
N PHE A 7 -50.91 -9.49 -34.82
CA PHE A 7 -49.73 -10.22 -34.38
C PHE A 7 -48.67 -10.11 -35.50
N PRO A 8 -47.53 -9.42 -35.31
CA PRO A 8 -46.48 -9.40 -36.32
C PRO A 8 -46.00 -10.84 -36.53
N GLU A 9 -45.95 -11.35 -37.77
CA GLU A 9 -45.49 -12.73 -38.05
C GLU A 9 -44.14 -13.04 -37.38
N GLN A 10 -43.27 -12.03 -37.30
CA GLN A 10 -41.97 -12.10 -36.62
C GLN A 10 -42.10 -12.51 -35.15
N ARG A 11 -43.10 -12.02 -34.41
CA ARG A 11 -43.34 -12.41 -33.01
C ARG A 11 -43.74 -13.89 -32.90
N LYS A 12 -44.63 -14.37 -33.76
CA LYS A 12 -45.05 -15.79 -33.77
C LYS A 12 -43.88 -16.72 -34.10
N LYS A 13 -43.06 -16.34 -35.10
CA LYS A 13 -41.83 -17.06 -35.45
C LYS A 13 -40.83 -17.06 -34.29
N GLY A 14 -40.69 -15.93 -33.59
CA GLY A 14 -39.83 -15.81 -32.41
C GLY A 14 -40.24 -16.72 -31.26
N ILE A 15 -41.53 -16.75 -30.90
CA ILE A 15 -42.07 -17.62 -29.85
C ILE A 15 -41.94 -19.09 -30.23
N GLN A 16 -42.28 -19.48 -31.47
CA GLN A 16 -42.15 -20.87 -31.90
C GLN A 16 -40.70 -21.33 -31.83
N ARG A 17 -39.75 -20.51 -32.31
CA ARG A 17 -38.32 -20.80 -32.21
C ARG A 17 -37.88 -20.97 -30.75
N ALA A 18 -38.36 -20.13 -29.83
CA ALA A 18 -38.04 -20.27 -28.40
C ALA A 18 -38.56 -21.59 -27.82
N ILE A 19 -39.78 -22.03 -28.19
CA ILE A 19 -40.34 -23.33 -27.78
C ILE A 19 -39.48 -24.47 -28.33
N ASP A 20 -39.14 -24.43 -29.62
CA ASP A 20 -38.34 -25.47 -30.27
C ASP A 20 -36.96 -25.63 -29.60
N ILE A 21 -36.33 -24.50 -29.23
CA ILE A 21 -35.06 -24.48 -28.47
C ILE A 21 -35.24 -25.13 -27.10
N LEU A 22 -36.28 -24.75 -26.34
CA LEU A 22 -36.52 -25.31 -25.01
C LEU A 22 -36.80 -26.82 -25.08
N GLU A 23 -37.55 -27.28 -26.09
CA GLU A 23 -37.80 -28.71 -26.32
C GLU A 23 -36.53 -29.48 -26.68
N LYS A 24 -35.65 -28.89 -27.51
CA LYS A 24 -34.34 -29.45 -27.86
C LYS A 24 -33.50 -29.70 -26.61
N TYR A 25 -33.30 -28.68 -25.77
CA TYR A 25 -32.46 -28.79 -24.57
C TYR A 25 -33.12 -29.53 -23.41
N ASN A 26 -34.45 -29.59 -23.36
CA ASN A 26 -35.14 -30.48 -22.42
C ASN A 26 -34.88 -31.98 -22.73
N LYS A 27 -34.62 -32.32 -24.00
CA LYS A 27 -34.25 -33.69 -24.42
C LYS A 27 -32.74 -33.95 -24.32
N GLN A 28 -31.91 -32.98 -24.69
CA GLN A 28 -30.44 -33.13 -24.77
C GLN A 28 -29.74 -32.89 -23.42
N GLY A 29 -30.41 -32.24 -22.46
CA GLY A 29 -29.80 -31.74 -21.23
C GLY A 29 -29.28 -30.32 -21.39
N LEU A 30 -29.08 -29.63 -20.26
CA LEU A 30 -28.50 -28.28 -20.26
C LEU A 30 -26.99 -28.35 -20.55
N PRO A 31 -26.43 -27.34 -21.26
CA PRO A 31 -25.00 -27.24 -21.42
C PRO A 31 -24.32 -27.08 -20.04
N SER A 32 -23.22 -27.80 -19.84
CA SER A 32 -22.37 -27.64 -18.65
C SER A 32 -21.43 -26.45 -18.82
N PRO A 33 -20.87 -25.86 -17.75
CA PRO A 33 -19.80 -24.86 -17.86
C PRO A 33 -18.58 -25.41 -18.62
N PHE A 34 -17.90 -24.58 -19.41
CA PHE A 34 -16.64 -24.95 -20.05
C PHE A 34 -15.51 -24.91 -19.04
N PHE A 35 -14.92 -26.07 -18.75
CA PHE A 35 -13.66 -26.18 -18.03
C PHE A 35 -12.75 -27.09 -18.84
N LYS A 36 -11.63 -26.54 -19.34
CA LYS A 36 -10.71 -27.31 -20.17
C LYS A 36 -9.27 -26.94 -19.88
N GLU A 37 -8.45 -27.96 -19.69
CA GLU A 37 -6.99 -27.84 -19.63
C GLU A 37 -6.46 -27.80 -21.06
N PHE A 38 -5.51 -26.91 -21.33
CA PHE A 38 -4.91 -26.68 -22.64
C PHE A 38 -3.38 -26.64 -22.53
N SER A 39 -2.70 -27.15 -23.56
CA SER A 39 -1.26 -26.98 -23.78
C SER A 39 -1.00 -26.06 -24.97
N PHE A 40 0.06 -25.24 -24.90
CA PHE A 40 0.43 -24.31 -25.98
C PHE A 40 0.80 -25.04 -27.28
N ASP A 41 1.40 -26.22 -27.21
CA ASP A 41 1.97 -26.92 -28.38
C ASP A 41 0.95 -27.50 -29.36
N SER A 42 -0.33 -27.64 -28.96
CA SER A 42 -1.31 -28.45 -29.70
C SER A 42 -2.63 -27.75 -29.99
N ASP A 43 -3.07 -26.81 -29.15
CA ASP A 43 -4.50 -26.49 -29.05
C ASP A 43 -4.87 -25.01 -29.21
N TYR A 44 -3.89 -24.11 -29.39
CA TYR A 44 -4.16 -22.66 -29.36
C TYR A 44 -5.00 -22.16 -30.56
N GLU A 45 -4.76 -22.68 -31.77
CA GLU A 45 -5.54 -22.31 -32.97
C GLU A 45 -7.02 -22.71 -32.86
N ASN A 46 -7.29 -23.77 -32.08
CA ASN A 46 -8.64 -24.32 -31.88
C ASN A 46 -9.34 -23.75 -30.63
N LEU A 47 -8.67 -22.90 -29.85
CA LEU A 47 -9.21 -22.36 -28.61
C LEU A 47 -10.46 -21.52 -28.85
N LEU A 48 -10.37 -20.49 -29.71
CA LEU A 48 -11.50 -19.62 -30.00
C LEU A 48 -12.67 -20.38 -30.65
N PRO A 49 -12.47 -21.21 -31.70
CA PRO A 49 -13.55 -22.03 -32.25
C PRO A 49 -14.23 -22.92 -31.21
N SER A 50 -13.47 -23.55 -30.30
CA SER A 50 -14.03 -24.38 -29.23
C SER A 50 -14.88 -23.57 -28.24
N ILE A 51 -14.44 -22.34 -27.95
CA ILE A 51 -15.20 -21.41 -27.09
C ILE A 51 -16.49 -21.00 -27.80
N GLU A 52 -16.43 -20.59 -29.07
CA GLU A 52 -17.60 -20.20 -29.85
C GLU A 52 -18.65 -21.32 -29.93
N GLU A 53 -18.20 -22.56 -30.19
CA GLU A 53 -19.07 -23.75 -30.19
C GLU A 53 -19.72 -23.97 -28.82
N HIS A 54 -18.98 -23.76 -27.74
CA HIS A 54 -19.50 -23.85 -26.38
C HIS A 54 -20.57 -22.79 -26.07
N PHE A 55 -20.38 -21.55 -26.53
CA PHE A 55 -21.32 -20.45 -26.29
C PHE A 55 -22.62 -20.60 -27.07
N HIS A 56 -22.62 -21.32 -28.19
CA HIS A 56 -23.78 -21.44 -29.07
C HIS A 56 -25.04 -21.98 -28.34
N PRO A 57 -25.00 -23.10 -27.59
CA PRO A 57 -26.12 -23.56 -26.78
C PRO A 57 -26.68 -22.54 -25.79
N PHE A 58 -25.80 -21.81 -25.09
CA PHE A 58 -26.22 -20.81 -24.12
C PHE A 58 -26.91 -19.62 -24.79
N ASN A 59 -26.40 -19.18 -25.94
CA ASN A 59 -27.03 -18.14 -26.75
C ASN A 59 -28.46 -18.52 -27.18
N GLU A 60 -28.68 -19.78 -27.59
CA GLU A 60 -30.02 -20.29 -27.90
C GLU A 60 -30.94 -20.23 -26.67
N LEU A 61 -30.46 -20.70 -25.51
CA LEU A 61 -31.23 -20.72 -24.27
C LEU A 61 -31.56 -19.32 -23.74
N PHE A 62 -30.61 -18.39 -23.78
CA PHE A 62 -30.83 -16.99 -23.38
C PHE A 62 -31.81 -16.28 -24.30
N TYR A 63 -31.73 -16.54 -25.60
CA TYR A 63 -32.73 -16.05 -26.54
C TYR A 63 -34.14 -16.55 -26.16
N ALA A 64 -34.29 -17.86 -25.90
CA ALA A 64 -35.57 -18.43 -25.50
C ALA A 64 -36.09 -17.88 -24.17
N TYR A 65 -35.21 -17.75 -23.17
CA TYR A 65 -35.55 -17.20 -21.86
C TYR A 65 -35.97 -15.73 -21.92
N ARG A 66 -35.22 -14.89 -22.64
CA ARG A 66 -35.54 -13.46 -22.79
C ARG A 66 -36.84 -13.26 -23.53
N ILE A 67 -37.16 -14.07 -24.55
CA ILE A 67 -38.50 -14.06 -25.18
C ILE A 67 -39.58 -14.41 -24.16
N TYR A 68 -39.38 -15.46 -23.36
CA TYR A 68 -40.34 -15.83 -22.32
C TYR A 68 -40.57 -14.69 -21.30
N ASP A 69 -39.51 -14.12 -20.74
CA ASP A 69 -39.61 -13.04 -19.75
C ASP A 69 -40.27 -11.79 -20.35
N PHE A 70 -39.93 -11.47 -21.60
CA PHE A 70 -40.48 -10.35 -22.31
C PHE A 70 -41.98 -10.51 -22.62
N GLU A 71 -42.41 -11.69 -23.05
CA GLU A 71 -43.84 -12.02 -23.27
C GLU A 71 -44.64 -12.03 -21.96
N LYS A 72 -44.00 -12.32 -20.82
CA LYS A 72 -44.60 -12.26 -19.49
C LYS A 72 -44.79 -10.84 -18.97
N ASN A 73 -43.82 -9.94 -19.22
CA ASN A 73 -43.71 -8.66 -18.52
C ASN A 73 -44.06 -7.40 -19.35
N ALA A 74 -44.04 -7.43 -20.70
CA ALA A 74 -44.04 -6.21 -21.52
C ALA A 74 -45.37 -5.86 -22.24
N SER A 75 -45.56 -4.56 -22.53
CA SER A 75 -46.62 -4.03 -23.39
C SER A 75 -46.20 -3.95 -24.87
N PHE A 76 -47.16 -4.03 -25.79
CA PHE A 76 -46.99 -4.26 -27.24
C PHE A 76 -45.94 -3.38 -27.97
N ASN A 77 -45.77 -2.11 -27.60
CA ASN A 77 -44.87 -1.19 -28.33
C ASN A 77 -43.38 -1.45 -28.11
N GLN A 78 -43.01 -2.10 -27.00
CA GLN A 78 -41.62 -2.48 -26.73
C GLN A 78 -41.18 -3.68 -27.60
N HIS A 79 -42.13 -4.41 -28.21
CA HIS A 79 -41.86 -5.67 -28.90
C HIS A 79 -41.08 -5.48 -30.20
N LYS A 80 -41.37 -4.43 -30.99
CA LYS A 80 -40.75 -4.25 -32.31
C LYS A 80 -39.23 -4.03 -32.24
N ALA A 81 -38.78 -3.16 -31.32
CA ALA A 81 -37.36 -2.87 -31.14
C ALA A 81 -36.55 -4.03 -30.53
N PHE A 82 -37.21 -4.94 -29.80
CA PHE A 82 -36.59 -6.12 -29.21
C PHE A 82 -36.30 -7.17 -30.29
N TYR A 83 -37.27 -7.47 -31.16
CA TYR A 83 -37.08 -8.44 -32.26
C TYR A 83 -36.18 -7.92 -33.40
N GLU A 84 -35.94 -6.59 -33.49
CA GLU A 84 -35.03 -5.98 -34.48
C GLU A 84 -33.56 -5.88 -33.99
N LYS A 85 -33.30 -5.95 -32.69
CA LYS A 85 -31.93 -5.94 -32.14
C LYS A 85 -31.40 -7.38 -32.08
N GLU A 86 -30.22 -7.63 -32.64
CA GLU A 86 -29.46 -8.84 -32.34
C GLU A 86 -29.00 -8.79 -30.87
N ILE A 87 -29.85 -9.33 -30.00
CA ILE A 87 -29.68 -9.35 -28.54
C ILE A 87 -28.50 -10.23 -28.09
N LEU A 88 -27.88 -10.96 -29.02
CA LEU A 88 -26.81 -11.93 -28.79
C LEU A 88 -25.39 -11.38 -29.06
N LYS A 89 -25.21 -10.06 -29.00
CA LYS A 89 -23.85 -9.51 -28.82
C LYS A 89 -23.53 -9.51 -27.32
N SER A 90 -22.38 -10.06 -26.97
CA SER A 90 -21.91 -10.34 -25.60
C SER A 90 -22.09 -9.19 -24.60
N VAL A 91 -22.07 -7.96 -25.09
CA VAL A 91 -22.11 -6.72 -24.33
C VAL A 91 -23.42 -6.58 -23.51
N ASN A 92 -24.45 -7.39 -23.80
CA ASN A 92 -25.75 -7.35 -23.11
C ASN A 92 -26.04 -8.57 -22.22
N LEU A 93 -25.07 -9.41 -21.88
CA LEU A 93 -25.30 -10.49 -20.91
C LEU A 93 -25.56 -9.90 -19.51
N THR A 94 -26.59 -10.40 -18.82
CA THR A 94 -26.88 -10.10 -17.41
C THR A 94 -25.90 -10.84 -16.51
N LYS A 95 -25.76 -10.43 -15.24
CA LYS A 95 -24.84 -11.07 -14.29
C LYS A 95 -25.01 -12.58 -14.19
N MET A 96 -26.26 -13.06 -14.12
CA MET A 96 -26.56 -14.48 -14.08
C MET A 96 -26.12 -15.21 -15.35
N GLU A 97 -26.33 -14.61 -16.53
CA GLU A 97 -25.93 -15.18 -17.81
C GLU A 97 -24.39 -15.21 -17.97
N TRP A 98 -23.68 -14.20 -17.45
CA TRP A 98 -22.22 -14.19 -17.36
C TRP A 98 -21.69 -15.34 -16.51
N GLU A 99 -22.26 -15.56 -15.32
CA GLU A 99 -21.84 -16.64 -14.42
C GLU A 99 -22.08 -18.03 -15.03
N LEU A 100 -23.19 -18.21 -15.75
CA LEU A 100 -23.53 -19.49 -16.40
C LEU A 100 -22.68 -19.82 -17.63
N THR A 101 -22.11 -18.80 -18.30
CA THR A 101 -21.36 -18.95 -19.56
C THR A 101 -19.87 -18.73 -19.42
N SER A 102 -19.36 -18.51 -18.22
CA SER A 102 -17.93 -18.29 -18.01
C SER A 102 -17.13 -19.53 -18.46
N CYS A 103 -16.18 -19.30 -19.37
CA CYS A 103 -15.28 -20.33 -19.86
C CYS A 103 -13.99 -20.31 -19.06
N PHE A 104 -13.67 -21.44 -18.42
CA PHE A 104 -12.46 -21.62 -17.63
C PHE A 104 -11.44 -22.41 -18.43
N VAL A 105 -10.34 -21.74 -18.75
CA VAL A 105 -9.21 -22.32 -19.48
C VAL A 105 -8.04 -22.35 -18.52
N VAL A 106 -7.51 -23.55 -18.29
CA VAL A 106 -6.33 -23.73 -17.45
C VAL A 106 -5.14 -24.04 -18.36
N TRP A 107 -4.10 -23.24 -18.22
CA TRP A 107 -2.83 -23.36 -18.92
C TRP A 107 -1.73 -23.64 -17.93
N LYS A 108 -1.09 -24.80 -18.09
CA LYS A 108 0.10 -25.14 -17.34
C LYS A 108 1.31 -24.56 -18.08
N MET A 109 1.97 -23.59 -17.47
CA MET A 109 3.18 -22.99 -18.01
C MET A 109 4.32 -23.98 -17.82
N GLY A 110 4.84 -24.53 -18.91
CA GLY A 110 5.91 -25.53 -18.92
C GLY A 110 7.04 -25.16 -19.86
N GLU A 111 6.73 -24.81 -21.10
CA GLU A 111 7.72 -24.54 -22.14
C GLU A 111 7.12 -23.53 -23.13
N LEU A 112 7.15 -22.22 -22.82
CA LEU A 112 6.81 -21.23 -23.85
C LEU A 112 8.01 -21.13 -24.79
N GLU A 113 7.98 -21.84 -25.92
CA GLU A 113 9.05 -21.75 -26.93
C GLU A 113 9.08 -20.36 -27.60
N SER A 114 7.96 -19.63 -27.64
CA SER A 114 7.87 -18.31 -28.28
C SER A 114 6.90 -17.35 -27.57
N PRO A 115 7.37 -16.17 -27.13
CA PRO A 115 6.52 -15.08 -26.64
C PRO A 115 5.49 -14.59 -27.68
N VAL A 116 5.74 -14.80 -28.97
CA VAL A 116 4.92 -14.29 -30.09
C VAL A 116 3.56 -14.98 -30.16
N ASP A 117 3.51 -16.28 -29.94
CA ASP A 117 2.26 -17.07 -30.01
C ASP A 117 1.35 -16.72 -28.84
N PHE A 118 1.95 -16.50 -27.68
CA PHE A 118 1.25 -16.03 -26.49
C PHE A 118 0.52 -14.70 -26.71
N PHE A 119 1.22 -13.69 -27.23
CA PHE A 119 0.61 -12.39 -27.54
C PHE A 119 -0.49 -12.49 -28.58
N SER A 120 -0.34 -13.37 -29.56
CA SER A 120 -1.35 -13.58 -30.59
C SER A 120 -2.64 -14.09 -29.95
N VAL A 121 -2.56 -15.05 -29.03
CA VAL A 121 -3.74 -15.54 -28.30
C VAL A 121 -4.31 -14.47 -27.37
N LEU A 122 -3.47 -13.74 -26.62
CA LEU A 122 -3.96 -12.64 -25.77
C LEU A 122 -4.70 -11.57 -26.57
N ARG A 123 -4.16 -11.22 -27.74
CA ARG A 123 -4.76 -10.25 -28.65
C ARG A 123 -6.11 -10.75 -29.13
N GLU A 124 -6.20 -11.99 -29.59
CA GLU A 124 -7.46 -12.55 -30.07
C GLU A 124 -8.50 -12.67 -28.96
N ILE A 125 -8.11 -13.09 -27.75
CA ILE A 125 -9.00 -13.12 -26.58
C ILE A 125 -9.45 -11.71 -26.17
N SER A 126 -8.56 -10.71 -26.24
CA SER A 126 -8.91 -9.31 -25.93
C SER A 126 -9.87 -8.67 -26.93
N LYS A 127 -9.87 -9.16 -28.18
CA LYS A 127 -10.87 -8.79 -29.20
C LYS A 127 -12.16 -9.57 -29.02
N SER A 128 -12.05 -10.79 -28.50
CA SER A 128 -13.21 -11.63 -28.26
C SER A 128 -14.12 -10.97 -27.25
N GLU A 129 -15.41 -11.17 -27.48
CA GLU A 129 -16.48 -10.59 -26.70
C GLU A 129 -16.92 -11.55 -25.57
N TYR A 130 -16.28 -12.71 -25.45
CA TYR A 130 -16.69 -13.79 -24.56
C TYR A 130 -16.13 -13.67 -23.12
N PRO A 131 -16.89 -14.10 -22.09
CA PRO A 131 -16.40 -14.27 -20.72
C PRO A 131 -15.33 -15.37 -20.58
N ILE A 132 -14.08 -15.04 -20.91
CA ILE A 132 -12.98 -16.01 -20.84
C ILE A 132 -12.18 -15.78 -19.55
N LYS A 133 -12.00 -16.85 -18.78
CA LYS A 133 -11.20 -16.90 -17.56
C LYS A 133 -9.99 -17.78 -17.84
N LEU A 134 -8.83 -17.15 -18.05
CA LEU A 134 -7.57 -17.83 -18.27
C LEU A 134 -6.81 -17.96 -16.96
N MET A 135 -6.39 -19.17 -16.61
CA MET A 135 -5.56 -19.43 -15.45
C MET A 135 -4.22 -20.01 -15.89
N PHE A 136 -3.15 -19.29 -15.58
CA PHE A 136 -1.77 -19.71 -15.78
C PHE A 136 -1.26 -20.34 -14.48
N LEU A 137 -0.93 -21.62 -14.54
CA LEU A 137 -0.32 -22.35 -13.43
C LEU A 137 1.17 -22.49 -13.69
N GLU A 138 1.95 -21.84 -12.85
CA GLU A 138 3.40 -21.81 -12.95
C GLU A 138 4.05 -22.54 -11.76
N THR A 139 4.90 -23.51 -12.06
CA THR A 139 5.62 -24.28 -11.04
C THR A 139 7.07 -23.81 -10.89
N GLU A 140 7.71 -23.46 -12.01
CA GLU A 140 9.11 -23.01 -12.04
C GLU A 140 9.24 -21.81 -13.00
N PRO A 141 10.13 -20.85 -12.68
CA PRO A 141 10.39 -19.73 -13.56
C PRO A 141 11.08 -20.20 -14.84
N VAL A 142 10.64 -19.68 -15.98
CA VAL A 142 11.31 -19.89 -17.27
C VAL A 142 12.51 -18.94 -17.34
N LEU A 143 13.72 -19.51 -17.36
CA LEU A 143 14.96 -18.74 -17.32
C LEU A 143 15.85 -19.09 -18.52
N PRO A 144 16.55 -18.10 -19.11
CA PRO A 144 17.53 -18.37 -20.14
C PRO A 144 18.73 -19.15 -19.57
N PRO A 145 19.44 -19.93 -20.40
CA PRO A 145 20.60 -20.69 -19.95
C PRO A 145 21.73 -19.79 -19.44
N ALA A 146 22.60 -20.32 -18.59
CA ALA A 146 23.72 -19.58 -17.98
C ALA A 146 24.92 -19.33 -18.92
N SER A 147 24.86 -19.73 -20.20
CA SER A 147 25.97 -19.61 -21.17
C SER A 147 26.25 -18.17 -21.64
N GLU A 148 27.45 -17.90 -22.16
CA GLU A 148 27.86 -16.56 -22.65
C GLU A 148 26.98 -16.04 -23.81
N ASP A 149 26.39 -16.93 -24.61
CA ASP A 149 25.42 -16.58 -25.67
C ASP A 149 24.08 -16.03 -25.11
N SER A 150 23.90 -16.04 -23.79
CA SER A 150 22.71 -15.48 -23.13
C SER A 150 22.60 -13.97 -23.29
N GLU A 151 23.68 -13.21 -23.54
CA GLU A 151 23.61 -11.76 -23.77
C GLU A 151 22.80 -11.39 -25.03
N GLU A 152 22.93 -12.16 -26.12
CA GLU A 152 22.06 -12.02 -27.30
C GLU A 152 20.61 -12.39 -26.96
N TYR A 153 20.42 -13.44 -26.16
CA TYR A 153 19.09 -13.86 -25.67
C TYR A 153 18.41 -12.76 -24.83
N PHE A 154 19.18 -12.03 -24.01
CA PHE A 154 18.73 -10.88 -23.22
C PHE A 154 18.29 -9.70 -24.08
N ALA A 155 18.95 -9.45 -25.22
CA ALA A 155 18.53 -8.41 -26.14
C ALA A 155 17.15 -8.69 -26.77
N HIS A 156 16.71 -9.94 -26.76
CA HIS A 156 15.44 -10.40 -27.32
C HIS A 156 14.35 -10.72 -26.28
N LEU A 157 14.70 -10.78 -24.99
CA LEU A 157 13.75 -10.85 -23.88
C LEU A 157 13.08 -9.48 -23.71
N VAL A 158 12.09 -9.20 -24.56
CA VAL A 158 11.15 -8.10 -24.31
C VAL A 158 10.44 -8.42 -22.99
N PRO A 159 10.45 -7.54 -21.98
CA PRO A 159 9.76 -7.76 -20.71
C PRO A 159 8.26 -7.86 -20.99
N THR A 160 7.82 -9.10 -21.17
CA THR A 160 6.47 -9.50 -21.54
C THR A 160 5.74 -9.87 -20.25
N ASP A 161 5.79 -8.97 -19.26
CA ASP A 161 5.10 -9.24 -18.00
C ASP A 161 3.62 -8.93 -18.18
N LEU A 162 2.79 -9.96 -18.03
CA LEU A 162 1.34 -9.86 -18.04
C LEU A 162 0.81 -8.79 -17.10
N ALA A 163 1.51 -8.56 -15.98
CA ALA A 163 1.13 -7.53 -15.02
C ALA A 163 1.25 -6.11 -15.57
N LEU A 164 2.07 -5.88 -16.60
CA LEU A 164 2.16 -4.60 -17.28
C LEU A 164 1.17 -4.51 -18.45
N LEU A 165 0.99 -5.63 -19.16
CA LEU A 165 0.18 -5.68 -20.38
C LEU A 165 -1.32 -5.63 -20.09
N ALA A 166 -1.80 -6.38 -19.11
CA ALA A 166 -3.23 -6.47 -18.85
C ALA A 166 -3.84 -5.12 -18.41
N PRO A 167 -3.18 -4.33 -17.52
CA PRO A 167 -3.64 -2.97 -17.22
C PRO A 167 -3.61 -2.02 -18.41
N ALA A 168 -2.64 -2.19 -19.34
CA ALA A 168 -2.59 -1.40 -20.57
C ALA A 168 -3.77 -1.66 -21.51
N LEU A 169 -4.34 -2.88 -21.49
CA LEU A 169 -5.50 -3.24 -22.31
C LEU A 169 -6.83 -2.70 -21.75
N GLN A 170 -6.90 -2.38 -20.45
CA GLN A 170 -8.08 -1.84 -19.73
C GLN A 170 -9.40 -2.63 -19.85
N LYS A 171 -9.37 -3.80 -20.47
CA LYS A 171 -10.54 -4.65 -20.72
C LYS A 171 -10.48 -6.01 -20.00
N ILE A 172 -9.38 -6.24 -19.29
CA ILE A 172 -9.06 -7.55 -18.70
C ILE A 172 -8.85 -7.35 -17.21
N HIS A 173 -9.54 -8.14 -16.40
CA HIS A 173 -9.25 -8.26 -14.98
C HIS A 173 -8.00 -9.13 -14.84
N TYR A 174 -6.93 -8.60 -14.26
CA TYR A 174 -5.72 -9.36 -14.02
C TYR A 174 -5.51 -9.62 -12.54
N PHE A 175 -5.12 -10.84 -12.20
CA PHE A 175 -4.75 -11.21 -10.85
C PHE A 175 -3.55 -12.13 -10.89
N GLN A 176 -2.56 -11.83 -10.05
CA GLN A 176 -1.43 -12.74 -9.83
C GLN A 176 -1.15 -12.91 -8.34
N SER A 177 -0.74 -14.12 -7.98
CA SER A 177 -0.50 -14.48 -6.58
C SER A 177 0.27 -15.80 -6.46
N PRO A 178 1.13 -15.96 -5.45
CA PRO A 178 1.47 -17.28 -4.94
C PRO A 178 0.27 -17.88 -4.20
N VAL A 179 0.15 -19.21 -4.14
CA VAL A 179 -1.10 -19.87 -3.70
C VAL A 179 -1.35 -19.85 -2.17
N GLU A 180 -0.34 -19.70 -1.32
CA GLU A 180 -0.44 -20.21 0.07
C GLU A 180 -0.41 -19.22 1.25
N VAL A 181 -0.30 -17.91 1.06
CA VAL A 181 0.21 -17.07 2.16
C VAL A 181 -0.89 -16.38 2.95
N ASP A 182 -1.92 -15.93 2.27
CA ASP A 182 -3.15 -15.44 2.87
C ASP A 182 -4.32 -16.05 2.11
N ARG A 183 -4.88 -17.13 2.66
CA ARG A 183 -5.98 -17.87 2.01
C ARG A 183 -7.23 -17.01 1.87
N GLU A 184 -7.49 -16.09 2.79
CA GLU A 184 -8.69 -15.25 2.74
C GLU A 184 -8.56 -14.21 1.63
N ILE A 185 -7.44 -13.50 1.57
CA ILE A 185 -7.17 -12.54 0.49
C ILE A 185 -7.15 -13.28 -0.84
N PHE A 186 -6.40 -14.37 -0.95
CA PHE A 186 -6.30 -15.17 -2.16
C PHE A 186 -7.67 -15.63 -2.66
N GLN A 187 -8.47 -16.27 -1.78
CA GLN A 187 -9.78 -16.79 -2.15
C GLN A 187 -10.72 -15.67 -2.59
N LYS A 188 -10.78 -14.55 -1.85
CA LYS A 188 -11.61 -13.40 -2.19
C LYS A 188 -11.25 -12.81 -3.56
N LYS A 189 -9.96 -12.65 -3.84
CA LYS A 189 -9.46 -12.08 -5.11
C LYS A 189 -9.71 -13.03 -6.28
N LEU A 190 -9.53 -14.33 -6.04
CA LEU A 190 -9.83 -15.37 -7.01
C LEU A 190 -11.32 -15.44 -7.35
N GLU A 191 -12.20 -15.38 -6.34
CA GLU A 191 -13.65 -15.31 -6.50
C GLU A 191 -14.09 -14.06 -7.27
N ASN A 192 -13.45 -12.91 -7.04
CA ASN A 192 -13.71 -11.69 -7.83
C ASN A 192 -13.38 -11.90 -9.31
N CYS A 193 -12.26 -12.56 -9.61
CA CYS A 193 -11.89 -12.87 -10.99
C CYS A 193 -12.89 -13.85 -11.63
N TRP A 194 -13.35 -14.83 -10.85
CA TRP A 194 -14.29 -15.87 -11.27
C TRP A 194 -15.68 -15.31 -11.59
N SER A 195 -16.21 -14.47 -10.70
CA SER A 195 -17.57 -13.90 -10.79
C SER A 195 -17.65 -12.57 -11.53
N GLY A 196 -16.50 -11.97 -11.88
CA GLY A 196 -16.42 -10.68 -12.55
C GLY A 196 -16.97 -10.69 -13.98
N HIS A 197 -17.45 -9.52 -14.42
CA HIS A 197 -18.00 -9.27 -15.77
C HIS A 197 -16.94 -9.06 -16.86
N TYR A 198 -15.67 -9.20 -16.52
CA TYR A 198 -14.55 -9.06 -17.46
C TYR A 198 -13.94 -10.41 -17.75
N SER A 199 -13.30 -10.55 -18.90
CA SER A 199 -12.34 -11.63 -19.09
C SER A 199 -11.22 -11.48 -18.06
N SER A 200 -10.85 -12.59 -17.43
CA SER A 200 -9.93 -12.57 -16.29
C SER A 200 -8.70 -13.40 -16.59
N PHE A 201 -7.52 -12.82 -16.36
CA PHE A 201 -6.24 -13.51 -16.47
C PHE A 201 -5.66 -13.69 -15.07
N ILE A 202 -5.44 -14.94 -14.70
CA ILE A 202 -5.06 -15.35 -13.35
C ILE A 202 -3.71 -16.04 -13.44
N ARG A 203 -2.63 -15.43 -12.94
CA ARG A 203 -1.29 -16.04 -12.87
C ARG A 203 -1.00 -16.55 -11.47
N LEU A 204 -0.91 -17.87 -11.31
CA LEU A 204 -0.66 -18.50 -10.02
C LEU A 204 0.71 -19.15 -10.00
N TYR A 205 1.50 -18.78 -8.98
CA TYR A 205 2.74 -19.47 -8.68
C TYR A 205 2.49 -20.54 -7.62
N LEU A 206 2.65 -21.80 -8.01
CA LEU A 206 2.47 -22.96 -7.14
C LEU A 206 3.69 -23.18 -6.23
N GLY A 207 4.89 -22.87 -6.72
CA GLY A 207 6.14 -23.01 -5.97
C GLY A 207 6.43 -24.43 -5.48
N LYS A 208 7.49 -24.58 -4.66
CA LYS A 208 7.81 -25.86 -4.00
C LYS A 208 7.57 -25.77 -2.49
N GLU A 209 8.51 -25.23 -1.73
CA GLU A 209 8.49 -25.31 -0.26
C GLU A 209 7.81 -24.10 0.38
N ASN A 210 8.11 -22.89 -0.10
CA ASN A 210 7.46 -21.67 0.37
C ASN A 210 7.12 -20.76 -0.81
N PRO A 211 5.91 -20.91 -1.40
CA PRO A 211 5.48 -20.11 -2.53
C PRO A 211 5.49 -18.60 -2.22
N TYR A 212 5.44 -18.20 -0.95
CA TYR A 212 5.53 -16.79 -0.58
C TYR A 212 6.82 -16.12 -1.01
N LEU A 213 7.92 -16.87 -1.05
CA LEU A 213 9.22 -16.32 -1.40
C LEU A 213 9.19 -15.70 -2.80
N ALA A 214 8.35 -16.21 -3.70
CA ALA A 214 8.12 -15.60 -5.00
C ALA A 214 7.52 -14.19 -4.91
N ALA A 215 6.66 -13.92 -3.92
CA ALA A 215 6.14 -12.57 -3.70
C ALA A 215 7.15 -11.66 -3.01
N VAL A 216 7.92 -12.18 -2.05
CA VAL A 216 8.95 -11.42 -1.32
C VAL A 216 10.11 -11.02 -2.26
N GLY A 217 10.58 -11.96 -3.07
CA GLY A 217 11.60 -11.77 -4.11
C GLY A 217 11.08 -11.12 -5.39
N ARG A 218 9.85 -10.59 -5.39
CA ARG A 218 9.19 -9.89 -6.51
C ARG A 218 9.14 -10.65 -7.84
N TYR A 219 9.14 -11.98 -7.79
CA TYR A 219 8.87 -12.82 -8.95
C TYR A 219 7.40 -12.77 -9.36
N VAL A 220 6.51 -13.18 -8.45
CA VAL A 220 5.05 -13.11 -8.59
C VAL A 220 4.49 -12.46 -7.32
N PRO A 221 4.67 -11.14 -7.12
CA PRO A 221 4.05 -10.42 -6.01
C PRO A 221 2.53 -10.40 -6.16
N TYR A 222 1.79 -10.22 -5.07
CA TYR A 222 0.34 -10.04 -5.13
C TYR A 222 0.02 -8.79 -5.95
N PHE A 223 -0.73 -8.95 -7.04
CA PHE A 223 -1.14 -7.81 -7.85
C PHE A 223 -2.49 -8.12 -8.47
N GLU A 224 -3.46 -7.24 -8.23
CA GLU A 224 -4.77 -7.28 -8.86
C GLU A 224 -4.98 -5.96 -9.60
N TYR A 225 -5.47 -6.07 -10.84
CA TYR A 225 -6.02 -4.97 -11.62
C TYR A 225 -7.44 -5.33 -12.04
N ASN A 226 -8.43 -4.59 -11.54
CA ASN A 226 -9.83 -4.77 -11.89
C ASN A 226 -10.39 -3.50 -12.53
N PRO A 227 -10.59 -3.47 -13.86
CA PRO A 227 -11.09 -2.28 -14.58
C PRO A 227 -12.54 -1.93 -14.22
N GLY A 228 -13.27 -2.82 -13.54
CA GLY A 228 -14.67 -2.62 -13.18
C GLY A 228 -14.91 -1.87 -11.87
N ILE A 229 -13.89 -1.58 -11.08
CA ILE A 229 -14.06 -1.01 -9.73
C ILE A 229 -14.34 0.49 -9.78
N ASP A 230 -13.54 1.24 -10.55
CA ASP A 230 -13.57 2.70 -10.57
C ASP A 230 -13.11 3.21 -11.95
N PHE A 231 -13.38 4.47 -12.26
CA PHE A 231 -12.83 5.15 -13.42
C PHE A 231 -11.35 5.53 -13.20
N ASN A 232 -10.96 5.78 -11.95
CA ASN A 232 -9.57 6.09 -11.63
C ASN A 232 -8.70 4.83 -11.70
N PHE A 233 -7.64 4.88 -12.53
CA PHE A 233 -6.75 3.75 -12.78
C PHE A 233 -6.09 3.22 -11.50
N SER A 234 -5.61 4.11 -10.62
CA SER A 234 -4.96 3.68 -9.36
C SER A 234 -5.92 3.00 -8.40
N SER A 235 -7.19 3.41 -8.37
CA SER A 235 -8.23 2.77 -7.55
C SER A 235 -8.55 1.35 -8.03
N CYS A 236 -8.27 1.03 -9.30
CA CYS A 236 -8.48 -0.30 -9.88
C CYS A 236 -7.38 -1.30 -9.49
N ILE A 237 -6.32 -0.85 -8.83
CA ILE A 237 -5.14 -1.66 -8.52
C ILE A 237 -5.06 -1.95 -7.02
N SER A 238 -4.77 -3.20 -6.68
CA SER A 238 -4.59 -3.66 -5.32
C SER A 238 -3.29 -4.45 -5.18
N LEU A 239 -2.42 -4.02 -4.27
CA LEU A 239 -1.19 -4.73 -3.86
C LEU A 239 -1.32 -5.43 -2.50
N GLU A 240 -2.55 -5.56 -1.99
CA GLU A 240 -2.86 -6.20 -0.72
C GLU A 240 -2.36 -7.67 -0.70
N GLY A 241 -1.61 -8.05 0.33
CA GLY A 241 -0.97 -9.37 0.45
C GLY A 241 0.56 -9.35 0.38
N ASN A 242 1.17 -8.25 -0.10
CA ASN A 242 2.63 -8.10 -0.13
C ASN A 242 3.18 -7.50 1.18
N LEU A 243 4.39 -7.94 1.57
CA LEU A 243 5.18 -7.25 2.60
C LEU A 243 5.83 -5.99 2.06
N GLU A 244 6.02 -5.04 2.97
CA GLU A 244 6.90 -3.87 2.79
C GLU A 244 6.60 -3.13 1.48
N LEU A 245 5.35 -2.68 1.33
CA LEU A 245 4.82 -2.07 0.11
C LEU A 245 5.62 -0.85 -0.41
N ASN A 246 6.39 -0.18 0.44
CA ASN A 246 7.21 0.98 0.05
C ASN A 246 8.63 0.59 -0.38
N GLU A 247 9.08 -0.61 -0.03
CA GLU A 247 10.42 -1.12 -0.35
C GLU A 247 10.41 -1.88 -1.67
N ILE A 248 11.57 -1.95 -2.33
CA ILE A 248 11.72 -2.74 -3.56
C ILE A 248 11.63 -4.23 -3.21
N TRP A 249 12.45 -4.67 -2.27
CA TRP A 249 12.57 -6.05 -1.85
C TRP A 249 11.89 -6.27 -0.51
N GLY A 250 11.22 -7.41 -0.32
CA GLY A 250 10.67 -7.76 0.97
C GLY A 250 11.72 -8.36 1.90
N LYS A 251 11.48 -8.24 3.20
CA LYS A 251 12.30 -8.89 4.24
C LYS A 251 11.60 -10.11 4.82
N GLU A 252 12.37 -11.16 5.05
CA GLU A 252 11.93 -12.34 5.77
C GLU A 252 12.83 -12.59 6.99
N ILE A 253 12.29 -13.28 7.99
CA ILE A 253 13.07 -13.71 9.14
C ILE A 253 13.92 -14.90 8.73
N ALA A 254 15.20 -14.66 8.48
CA ALA A 254 16.19 -15.71 8.33
C ALA A 254 16.63 -16.20 9.72
N ARG A 255 16.71 -17.51 9.90
CA ARG A 255 17.30 -18.14 11.10
C ARG A 255 18.69 -18.65 10.76
N GLN A 256 19.71 -18.03 11.33
CA GLN A 256 21.07 -18.57 11.34
C GLN A 256 21.35 -19.11 12.75
N GLY A 257 21.23 -20.43 12.92
CA GLY A 257 21.36 -21.07 14.22
C GLY A 257 20.26 -20.63 15.20
N SER A 258 20.65 -20.08 16.35
CA SER A 258 19.74 -19.58 17.40
C SER A 258 19.34 -18.11 17.21
N ILE A 259 19.90 -17.41 16.22
CA ILE A 259 19.68 -15.98 16.03
C ILE A 259 18.78 -15.76 14.81
N SER A 260 17.70 -15.01 15.03
CA SER A 260 16.77 -14.57 13.98
C SER A 260 17.07 -13.15 13.58
N HIS A 261 17.37 -12.93 12.30
CA HIS A 261 17.55 -11.60 11.71
C HIS A 261 16.63 -11.43 10.50
N ARG A 262 16.19 -10.19 10.23
CA ARG A 262 15.45 -9.89 9.01
C ARG A 262 16.44 -9.71 7.87
N ALA A 263 16.41 -10.60 6.89
CA ALA A 263 17.22 -10.54 5.69
C ALA A 263 16.34 -10.05 4.52
N THR A 264 16.88 -9.12 3.73
CA THR A 264 16.28 -8.69 2.47
C THR A 264 16.37 -9.84 1.47
N ILE A 265 15.27 -10.16 0.80
CA ILE A 265 15.22 -11.23 -0.21
C ILE A 265 15.07 -10.59 -1.58
N SER A 266 16.14 -10.68 -2.37
CA SER A 266 16.08 -10.35 -3.79
C SER A 266 15.49 -11.49 -4.61
N PHE A 267 15.24 -11.25 -5.90
CA PHE A 267 14.86 -12.30 -6.84
C PHE A 267 15.90 -13.45 -6.88
N ALA A 268 17.19 -13.12 -6.81
CA ALA A 268 18.27 -14.11 -6.76
C ALA A 268 18.21 -14.97 -5.49
N ASP A 269 17.90 -14.38 -4.33
CA ASP A 269 17.73 -15.10 -3.07
C ASP A 269 16.53 -16.04 -3.12
N PHE A 270 15.42 -15.61 -3.73
CA PHE A 270 14.25 -16.47 -3.96
C PHE A 270 14.63 -17.73 -4.75
N LEU A 271 15.29 -17.56 -5.91
CA LEU A 271 15.72 -18.69 -6.75
C LEU A 271 16.66 -19.63 -6.00
N CYS A 272 17.64 -19.06 -5.28
CA CYS A 272 18.63 -19.81 -4.53
C CYS A 272 17.99 -20.64 -3.40
N ARG A 273 17.04 -20.06 -2.66
CA ARG A 273 16.34 -20.72 -1.55
C ARG A 273 15.42 -21.84 -1.99
N GLU A 274 14.70 -21.66 -3.09
CA GLU A 274 13.84 -22.69 -3.69
C GLU A 274 14.66 -23.74 -4.49
N GLY A 275 15.98 -23.58 -4.57
CA GLY A 275 16.88 -24.50 -5.28
C GLY A 275 16.64 -24.54 -6.79
N LEU A 276 16.14 -23.43 -7.34
CA LEU A 276 15.85 -23.23 -8.76
C LEU A 276 17.10 -22.73 -9.50
N ALA A 277 17.14 -22.87 -10.82
CA ALA A 277 18.16 -22.25 -11.68
C ALA A 277 19.61 -22.59 -11.27
N LYS A 278 19.88 -23.85 -10.89
CA LYS A 278 21.17 -24.27 -10.29
C LYS A 278 22.40 -23.88 -11.12
N ASP A 279 22.28 -23.88 -12.45
CA ASP A 279 23.36 -23.53 -13.36
C ASP A 279 23.80 -22.06 -13.25
N HIS A 280 22.98 -21.20 -12.63
CA HIS A 280 23.27 -19.78 -12.40
C HIS A 280 23.94 -19.49 -11.07
N PHE A 281 24.15 -20.50 -10.22
CA PHE A 281 24.73 -20.37 -8.89
C PHE A 281 26.01 -21.20 -8.77
N THR A 282 27.14 -20.53 -8.59
CA THR A 282 28.44 -21.20 -8.43
C THR A 282 29.06 -20.86 -7.08
N GLU A 283 29.92 -21.73 -6.56
CA GLU A 283 30.67 -21.38 -5.36
C GLU A 283 31.62 -20.20 -5.64
N PRO A 284 31.74 -19.22 -4.72
CA PRO A 284 32.60 -18.06 -4.90
C PRO A 284 34.08 -18.43 -4.73
N GLN A 285 34.63 -19.16 -5.69
CA GLN A 285 36.05 -19.51 -5.76
C GLN A 285 36.78 -18.50 -6.68
N ASN A 286 37.99 -18.08 -6.30
CA ASN A 286 38.91 -17.30 -7.14
C ASN A 286 38.42 -15.93 -7.68
N GLN A 287 37.68 -15.14 -6.88
CA GLN A 287 37.18 -13.80 -7.27
C GLN A 287 38.23 -12.66 -7.17
N GLY A 288 39.52 -12.99 -7.11
CA GLY A 288 40.61 -12.02 -7.02
C GLY A 288 40.52 -11.12 -5.78
N LYS A 289 40.55 -9.80 -5.97
CA LYS A 289 40.44 -8.77 -4.90
C LYS A 289 39.00 -8.31 -4.63
N LYS A 290 38.00 -8.83 -5.36
CA LYS A 290 36.61 -8.40 -5.23
C LYS A 290 36.02 -8.92 -3.93
N ARG A 291 35.08 -8.17 -3.34
CA ARG A 291 34.37 -8.55 -2.11
C ARG A 291 32.95 -9.03 -2.41
N PRO A 292 32.41 -10.00 -1.64
CA PRO A 292 31.01 -10.37 -1.77
C PRO A 292 30.11 -9.22 -1.34
N ILE A 293 28.97 -9.07 -2.01
CA ILE A 293 27.87 -8.19 -1.61
C ILE A 293 26.55 -8.80 -2.06
N ASP A 294 25.50 -8.64 -1.26
CA ASP A 294 24.17 -9.17 -1.57
C ASP A 294 23.64 -8.55 -2.86
N VAL A 295 22.91 -9.33 -3.67
CA VAL A 295 22.37 -8.83 -4.94
C VAL A 295 21.55 -7.56 -4.73
N SER A 296 20.71 -7.51 -3.68
CA SER A 296 19.90 -6.34 -3.35
C SER A 296 20.75 -5.06 -3.20
N GLU A 297 21.83 -5.12 -2.44
CA GLU A 297 22.76 -4.00 -2.25
C GLU A 297 23.63 -3.74 -3.49
N TYR A 298 24.00 -4.79 -4.24
CA TYR A 298 24.76 -4.67 -5.48
C TYR A 298 24.03 -3.81 -6.53
N LEU A 299 22.70 -3.92 -6.59
CA LEU A 299 21.88 -3.16 -7.53
C LEU A 299 21.89 -1.66 -7.24
N ASP A 300 22.04 -1.27 -5.98
CA ASP A 300 22.10 0.14 -5.55
C ASP A 300 23.47 0.80 -5.80
N LEU A 301 24.51 0.00 -6.06
CA LEU A 301 25.84 0.51 -6.36
C LEU A 301 25.92 1.12 -7.77
N ASP A 302 26.67 2.21 -7.88
CA ASP A 302 27.10 2.78 -9.17
C ASP A 302 28.06 1.85 -9.92
N ARG A 303 28.12 2.01 -11.26
CA ARG A 303 28.98 1.22 -12.16
C ARG A 303 30.43 1.10 -11.67
N TRP A 304 31.03 2.20 -11.19
CA TRP A 304 32.41 2.22 -10.71
C TRP A 304 32.60 1.40 -9.43
N ASN A 305 31.65 1.49 -8.50
CA ASN A 305 31.72 0.74 -7.25
C ASN A 305 31.53 -0.76 -7.49
N ARG A 306 30.69 -1.15 -8.46
CA ARG A 306 30.45 -2.56 -8.83
C ARG A 306 31.71 -3.31 -9.25
N GLU A 307 32.76 -2.64 -9.73
CA GLU A 307 34.02 -3.29 -10.11
C GLU A 307 34.74 -3.93 -8.92
N HIS A 308 34.50 -3.43 -7.70
CA HIS A 308 35.13 -3.91 -6.47
C HIS A 308 34.37 -5.05 -5.79
N TYR A 309 33.19 -5.39 -6.28
CA TYR A 309 32.32 -6.38 -5.66
C TYR A 309 31.84 -7.46 -6.63
N TYR A 310 31.41 -8.60 -6.09
CA TYR A 310 30.70 -9.63 -6.83
C TYR A 310 29.35 -9.95 -6.14
N PRO A 311 28.27 -10.10 -6.91
CA PRO A 311 26.93 -10.31 -6.38
C PRO A 311 26.77 -11.73 -5.81
N ILE A 312 26.23 -11.83 -4.59
CA ILE A 312 25.91 -13.09 -3.93
C ILE A 312 24.44 -13.17 -3.52
N ALA A 313 23.93 -14.40 -3.46
CA ALA A 313 22.61 -14.75 -2.92
C ALA A 313 22.75 -15.86 -1.88
N HIS A 314 21.81 -15.95 -0.94
CA HIS A 314 21.87 -16.93 0.15
C HIS A 314 20.80 -18.00 0.03
N ASP A 315 21.21 -19.26 0.20
CA ASP A 315 20.27 -20.38 0.25
C ASP A 315 19.50 -20.45 1.58
N SER A 316 18.57 -21.41 1.69
CA SER A 316 17.75 -21.60 2.89
C SER A 316 18.56 -21.99 4.14
N LYS A 317 19.81 -22.42 3.98
CA LYS A 317 20.75 -22.77 5.05
C LYS A 317 21.71 -21.62 5.39
N GLY A 318 21.62 -20.50 4.68
CA GLY A 318 22.50 -19.34 4.85
C GLY A 318 23.88 -19.50 4.21
N LYS A 319 24.07 -20.45 3.28
CA LYS A 319 25.28 -20.51 2.45
C LYS A 319 25.15 -19.51 1.30
N SER A 320 26.21 -18.74 1.08
CA SER A 320 26.26 -17.74 0.01
C SER A 320 26.80 -18.34 -1.30
N TRP A 321 26.16 -17.98 -2.40
CA TRP A 321 26.47 -18.42 -3.76
C TRP A 321 26.74 -17.22 -4.67
N LEU A 322 27.73 -17.35 -5.55
CA LEU A 322 27.96 -16.36 -6.61
C LEU A 322 26.84 -16.44 -7.64
N VAL A 323 26.31 -15.29 -8.01
CA VAL A 323 25.15 -15.18 -8.92
C VAL A 323 25.62 -14.82 -10.33
N SER A 324 25.12 -15.55 -11.34
CA SER A 324 25.38 -15.21 -12.75
C SER A 324 24.84 -13.83 -13.13
N GLN A 325 25.42 -13.18 -14.14
CA GLN A 325 24.97 -11.87 -14.61
C GLN A 325 23.51 -11.90 -15.11
N VAL A 326 23.09 -13.04 -15.65
CA VAL A 326 21.71 -13.33 -16.08
C VAL A 326 20.71 -13.03 -14.96
N ILE A 327 20.92 -13.63 -13.80
CA ILE A 327 20.02 -13.49 -12.65
C ILE A 327 20.10 -12.08 -12.05
N VAL A 328 21.26 -11.43 -12.10
CA VAL A 328 21.41 -10.02 -11.69
C VAL A 328 20.56 -9.12 -12.59
N ALA A 329 20.59 -9.32 -13.90
CA ALA A 329 19.77 -8.57 -14.85
C ALA A 329 18.27 -8.79 -14.61
N LEU A 330 17.83 -10.04 -14.46
CA LEU A 330 16.44 -10.36 -14.14
C LEU A 330 16.00 -9.77 -12.79
N SER A 331 16.90 -9.73 -11.80
CA SER A 331 16.62 -9.06 -10.52
C SER A 331 16.36 -7.56 -10.70
N VAL A 332 17.08 -6.89 -11.61
CA VAL A 332 16.79 -5.49 -11.97
C VAL A 332 15.42 -5.35 -12.63
N GLU A 333 15.05 -6.27 -13.52
CA GLU A 333 13.76 -6.25 -14.22
C GLU A 333 12.60 -6.42 -13.24
N HIS A 334 12.64 -7.43 -12.37
CA HIS A 334 11.63 -7.64 -11.34
C HIS A 334 11.50 -6.45 -10.38
N ALA A 335 12.62 -5.82 -10.01
CA ALA A 335 12.61 -4.59 -9.21
C ALA A 335 11.93 -3.42 -9.96
N LYS A 336 12.19 -3.25 -11.25
CA LYS A 336 11.57 -2.21 -12.10
C LYS A 336 10.07 -2.45 -12.25
N ILE A 337 9.66 -3.68 -12.56
CA ILE A 337 8.24 -4.05 -12.70
C ILE A 337 7.50 -3.79 -11.39
N TRP A 338 8.07 -4.18 -10.26
CA TRP A 338 7.50 -3.89 -8.94
C TRP A 338 7.35 -2.37 -8.69
N ARG A 339 8.35 -1.56 -9.06
CA ARG A 339 8.26 -0.10 -8.94
C ARG A 339 7.12 0.48 -9.79
N VAL A 340 6.90 -0.06 -10.99
CA VAL A 340 5.77 0.33 -11.84
C VAL A 340 4.44 -0.02 -11.16
N MET A 341 4.31 -1.23 -10.61
CA MET A 341 3.12 -1.64 -9.85
C MET A 341 2.84 -0.73 -8.66
N GLN A 342 3.88 -0.39 -7.87
CA GLN A 342 3.78 0.56 -6.75
C GLN A 342 3.25 1.91 -7.24
N ASN A 343 3.89 2.48 -8.26
CA ASN A 343 3.51 3.78 -8.81
C ASN A 343 2.06 3.79 -9.30
N TRP A 344 1.64 2.73 -9.99
CA TRP A 344 0.27 2.57 -10.49
C TRP A 344 -0.76 2.46 -9.36
N ALA A 345 -0.42 1.75 -8.28
CA ALA A 345 -1.24 1.68 -7.08
C ALA A 345 -1.23 2.99 -6.25
N GLY A 346 -0.46 4.00 -6.65
CA GLY A 346 -0.29 5.25 -5.90
C GLY A 346 0.62 5.12 -4.67
N ILE A 347 1.40 4.04 -4.58
CA ILE A 347 2.36 3.77 -3.51
C ILE A 347 3.76 4.21 -3.97
N ALA A 348 4.53 4.83 -3.06
CA ALA A 348 5.91 5.25 -3.31
C ALA A 348 6.11 6.07 -4.61
N ASN A 349 5.09 6.86 -5.00
CA ASN A 349 5.15 7.70 -6.18
C ASN A 349 6.03 8.94 -5.91
N PRO A 350 7.16 9.14 -6.63
CA PRO A 350 8.08 10.25 -6.37
C PRO A 350 7.41 11.63 -6.44
N GLU A 351 6.54 11.85 -7.42
CA GLU A 351 5.85 13.14 -7.58
C GLU A 351 4.90 13.41 -6.41
N PHE A 352 4.21 12.37 -5.95
CA PHE A 352 3.33 12.48 -4.80
C PHE A 352 4.13 12.76 -3.53
N GLU A 353 5.26 12.08 -3.33
CA GLU A 353 6.15 12.31 -2.19
C GLU A 353 6.74 13.72 -2.18
N GLU A 354 7.18 14.24 -3.33
CA GLU A 354 7.66 15.60 -3.46
C GLU A 354 6.58 16.62 -3.13
N LYS A 355 5.37 16.46 -3.69
CA LYS A 355 4.21 17.32 -3.36
C LYS A 355 3.84 17.24 -1.89
N LEU A 356 3.87 16.04 -1.30
CA LEU A 356 3.56 15.83 0.10
C LEU A 356 4.63 16.42 1.02
N LYS A 357 5.91 16.35 0.65
CA LYS A 357 7.01 17.06 1.34
C LYS A 357 6.84 18.57 1.24
N ALA A 358 6.55 19.10 0.04
CA ALA A 358 6.31 20.52 -0.18
C ALA A 358 5.12 21.04 0.64
N LEU A 359 4.00 20.31 0.63
CA LEU A 359 2.80 20.65 1.41
C LEU A 359 3.10 20.62 2.92
N LYS A 360 3.84 19.62 3.40
CA LYS A 360 4.26 19.56 4.81
C LYS A 360 5.14 20.74 5.22
N ILE A 361 6.02 21.20 4.32
CA ILE A 361 6.85 22.38 4.56
C ILE A 361 5.98 23.64 4.61
N GLN A 362 5.07 23.82 3.65
CA GLN A 362 4.12 24.95 3.65
C GLN A 362 3.29 24.99 4.93
N LEU A 363 2.71 23.85 5.32
CA LEU A 363 1.87 23.75 6.50
C LEU A 363 2.66 24.03 7.80
N LYS A 364 3.95 23.67 7.86
CA LYS A 364 4.84 24.07 8.97
C LYS A 364 5.06 25.58 9.02
N LEU A 365 5.35 26.20 7.87
CA LEU A 365 5.55 27.64 7.77
C LEU A 365 4.29 28.42 8.15
N GLU A 366 3.12 28.00 7.65
CA GLU A 366 1.83 28.60 8.01
C GLU A 366 1.53 28.47 9.51
N LYS A 367 1.80 27.30 10.10
CA LYS A 367 1.66 27.10 11.55
C LYS A 367 2.58 28.01 12.36
N GLU A 368 3.84 28.17 11.96
CA GLU A 368 4.78 29.07 12.63
C GLU A 368 4.38 30.54 12.51
N GLN A 369 3.86 30.95 11.34
CA GLN A 369 3.34 32.30 11.13
C GLN A 369 2.10 32.56 12.01
N ALA A 370 1.14 31.64 12.02
CA ALA A 370 -0.05 31.74 12.86
C ALA A 370 0.29 31.79 14.37
N LEU A 371 1.28 31.00 14.82
CA LEU A 371 1.79 31.05 16.20
C LEU A 371 2.42 32.41 16.54
N LYS A 372 3.22 32.98 15.63
CA LYS A 372 3.82 34.32 15.82
C LYS A 372 2.76 35.41 15.87
N GLU A 373 1.76 35.36 14.99
CA GLU A 373 0.64 36.31 14.99
C GLU A 373 -0.19 36.20 16.27
N GLN A 374 -0.47 34.98 16.74
CA GLN A 374 -1.19 34.77 17.99
C GLN A 374 -0.38 35.26 19.20
N ALA A 375 0.93 35.01 19.23
CA ALA A 375 1.80 35.51 20.27
C ALA A 375 1.85 37.05 20.29
N ALA A 376 1.92 37.69 19.12
CA ALA A 376 1.88 39.15 19.00
C ALA A 376 0.57 39.74 19.54
N LYS A 377 -0.57 39.13 19.21
CA LYS A 377 -1.89 39.55 19.75
C LYS A 377 -1.95 39.43 21.27
N ILE A 378 -1.43 38.34 21.85
CA ILE A 378 -1.38 38.16 23.31
C ILE A 378 -0.49 39.24 23.97
N ILE A 379 0.63 39.60 23.34
CA ILE A 379 1.51 40.67 23.85
C ILE A 379 0.77 42.01 23.81
N GLU A 380 0.13 42.35 22.69
CA GLU A 380 -0.68 43.59 22.58
C GLU A 380 -1.82 43.63 23.61
N GLU A 381 -2.55 42.53 23.79
CA GLU A 381 -3.61 42.44 24.80
C GLU A 381 -3.07 42.65 26.22
N LYS A 382 -1.93 42.03 26.54
CA LYS A 382 -1.28 42.21 27.85
C LYS A 382 -0.74 43.62 28.07
N ASP A 383 -0.21 44.26 27.03
CA ASP A 383 0.30 45.62 27.14
C ASP A 383 -0.85 46.64 27.27
N ALA A 384 -1.95 46.45 26.54
CA ALA A 384 -3.18 47.22 26.71
C ALA A 384 -3.81 47.01 28.10
N GLU A 385 -3.77 45.79 28.65
CA GLU A 385 -4.22 45.49 30.01
C GLU A 385 -3.35 46.19 31.05
N LYS A 386 -2.02 46.15 30.91
CA LYS A 386 -1.09 46.89 31.79
C LYS A 386 -1.37 48.38 31.77
N GLU A 387 -1.57 49.01 30.60
CA GLU A 387 -1.89 50.44 30.52
C GLU A 387 -3.20 50.80 31.24
N LYS A 388 -4.23 49.97 31.09
CA LYS A 388 -5.50 50.14 31.82
C LYS A 388 -5.30 50.04 33.33
N LEU A 389 -4.52 49.06 33.79
CA LEU A 389 -4.25 48.82 35.20
C LEU A 389 -3.40 49.94 35.81
N LEU A 390 -2.42 50.46 35.05
CA LEU A 390 -1.61 51.60 35.44
C LEU A 390 -2.47 52.87 35.55
N SER A 391 -3.36 53.09 34.58
CA SER A 391 -4.28 54.23 34.57
C SER A 391 -5.29 54.18 35.73
N GLN A 392 -5.82 52.99 36.06
CA GLN A 392 -6.69 52.81 37.21
C GLN A 392 -5.96 53.02 38.54
N SER A 393 -4.75 52.47 38.67
CA SER A 393 -3.91 52.64 39.86
C SER A 393 -3.54 54.12 40.07
N PHE A 394 -3.19 54.83 39.00
CA PHE A 394 -2.91 56.26 39.03
C PHE A 394 -4.14 57.07 39.47
N ARG A 395 -5.33 56.79 38.91
CA ARG A 395 -6.58 57.43 39.35
C ARG A 395 -6.86 57.21 40.83
N ASN A 396 -6.71 55.98 41.33
CA ASN A 396 -6.93 55.67 42.74
C ASN A 396 -5.95 56.40 43.66
N LEU A 397 -4.69 56.55 43.22
CA LEU A 397 -3.65 57.26 43.97
C LEU A 397 -3.96 58.77 44.02
N VAL A 398 -4.36 59.36 42.90
CA VAL A 398 -4.79 60.77 42.83
C VAL A 398 -6.03 61.02 43.70
N VAL A 399 -7.03 60.14 43.67
CA VAL A 399 -8.23 60.25 44.53
C VAL A 399 -7.87 60.14 46.02
N ASN A 400 -6.96 59.23 46.39
CA ASN A 400 -6.51 59.08 47.77
C ASN A 400 -5.66 60.27 48.27
N LEU A 401 -4.86 60.88 47.39
CA LEU A 401 -4.11 62.09 47.71
C LEU A 401 -5.03 63.32 47.80
N LEU A 402 -6.03 63.44 46.94
CA LEU A 402 -7.04 64.50 47.02
C LEU A 402 -7.89 64.40 48.30
N ASN A 403 -8.18 63.18 48.76
CA ASN A 403 -8.89 62.94 50.02
C ASN A 403 -8.02 63.13 51.27
N LYS A 404 -6.68 63.15 51.14
CA LYS A 404 -5.74 63.43 52.22
C LYS A 404 -5.03 64.77 51.96
N ASN A 405 -5.64 65.83 52.47
CA ASN A 405 -5.10 67.18 52.61
C ASN A 405 -4.95 67.95 51.27
N GLY A 406 -5.83 68.93 51.08
CA GLY A 406 -5.67 69.96 50.07
C GLY A 406 -4.45 70.83 50.36
N ALA A 407 -3.30 70.45 49.81
CA ALA A 407 -2.15 71.32 49.57
C ALA A 407 -1.12 70.60 48.67
N GLY A 408 -0.77 71.20 47.53
CA GLY A 408 0.46 70.89 46.80
C GLY A 408 0.39 69.76 45.76
N ILE A 409 -0.46 69.88 44.73
CA ILE A 409 -0.56 68.89 43.63
C ILE A 409 0.31 69.30 42.42
N THR A 410 0.63 70.58 42.28
CA THR A 410 1.34 71.12 41.12
C THR A 410 2.82 70.74 41.02
N GLU A 411 3.47 70.35 42.12
CA GLU A 411 4.92 70.10 42.17
C GLU A 411 5.31 68.62 41.99
N LEU A 412 4.39 67.69 42.26
CA LEU A 412 4.63 66.25 42.03
C LEU A 412 4.36 65.83 40.58
N VAL A 413 3.41 66.49 39.90
CA VAL A 413 3.03 66.18 38.52
C VAL A 413 4.13 66.61 37.53
N SER A 414 4.88 67.66 37.85
CA SER A 414 6.03 68.12 37.05
C SER A 414 7.24 67.18 37.10
N ASN A 415 7.40 66.37 38.15
CA ASN A 415 8.54 65.46 38.30
C ASN A 415 8.30 64.04 37.75
N LEU A 416 7.08 63.74 37.26
CA LEU A 416 6.74 62.44 36.66
C LEU A 416 6.82 62.42 35.14
N SER A 417 7.17 63.55 34.51
CA SER A 417 7.38 63.64 33.07
C SER A 417 8.85 63.94 32.79
N TYR A 418 9.58 62.91 32.32
CA TYR A 418 10.91 62.88 31.70
C TYR A 418 11.92 61.95 32.39
N THR A 419 11.78 60.65 32.10
CA THR A 419 12.94 59.77 31.93
C THR A 419 12.80 59.02 30.61
N SER A 420 13.05 59.75 29.53
CA SER A 420 13.63 59.18 28.31
C SER A 420 15.04 59.73 28.19
N LEU A 421 16.05 58.85 28.30
CA LEU A 421 17.41 59.15 27.88
C LEU A 421 17.94 57.97 27.07
N SER A 422 18.18 58.29 25.80
CA SER A 422 18.84 57.52 24.75
C SER A 422 20.36 57.67 24.77
N ASN A 423 21.07 56.62 24.31
CA ASN A 423 22.44 56.53 23.76
C ASN A 423 23.65 56.63 24.74
N GLY A 424 24.75 55.86 24.68
CA GLY A 424 25.21 54.75 23.83
C GLY A 424 26.76 54.59 23.85
N LYS A 425 27.27 53.33 23.89
CA LYS A 425 28.65 52.78 23.62
C LYS A 425 29.75 52.93 24.70
N ALA A 426 30.70 52.00 24.94
CA ALA A 426 30.96 50.59 24.55
C ALA A 426 32.16 50.03 25.39
N PHE A 427 32.22 48.72 25.71
CA PHE A 427 33.36 47.81 25.45
C PHE A 427 33.02 46.33 25.76
N SER A 428 33.78 45.45 25.10
CA SER A 428 33.60 44.05 24.71
C SER A 428 33.61 42.95 25.77
N SER A 429 32.92 41.83 25.47
CA SER A 429 33.55 40.50 25.24
C SER A 429 32.52 39.45 24.77
N GLU A 430 32.89 38.69 23.75
CA GLU A 430 32.21 37.56 23.08
C GLU A 430 31.97 36.35 24.03
N PRO A 431 30.88 35.56 23.90
CA PRO A 431 30.92 34.33 23.08
C PRO A 431 29.61 33.87 22.38
N GLN A 432 29.81 33.23 21.21
CA GLN A 432 29.15 32.04 20.64
C GLN A 432 27.62 32.00 20.32
N GLN A 433 27.33 31.62 19.06
CA GLN A 433 26.06 31.13 18.49
C GLN A 433 25.72 29.69 18.96
N PRO A 434 24.43 29.26 18.92
CA PRO A 434 23.89 28.50 17.76
C PRO A 434 22.42 28.85 17.39
N GLN A 435 22.08 29.04 16.12
CA GLN A 435 21.51 28.03 15.20
C GLN A 435 20.24 27.32 15.71
N ALA A 436 19.10 27.67 15.12
CA ALA A 436 17.84 26.94 15.20
C ALA A 436 17.84 25.78 14.18
N GLY A 437 18.20 24.59 14.65
CA GLY A 437 17.80 23.31 14.09
C GLY A 437 16.69 22.67 14.97
N PRO A 438 16.04 21.59 14.51
CA PRO A 438 14.90 20.98 15.19
C PRO A 438 15.34 20.39 16.53
N SER A 439 14.79 20.87 17.64
CA SER A 439 15.03 20.24 18.94
C SER A 439 14.14 19.01 19.10
N GLU A 440 14.67 17.87 18.65
CA GLU A 440 14.43 16.59 19.29
C GLU A 440 14.73 16.80 20.80
N LYS A 441 13.68 16.79 21.64
CA LYS A 441 13.90 16.93 23.09
C LYS A 441 14.75 15.74 23.56
N PRO A 442 15.82 15.96 24.33
CA PRO A 442 16.63 14.86 24.85
C PRO A 442 15.74 13.93 25.68
N LYS A 443 15.88 12.61 25.48
CA LYS A 443 15.22 11.53 26.24
C LYS A 443 15.62 11.46 27.73
N GLU A 444 15.93 12.59 28.36
CA GLU A 444 16.66 12.63 29.63
C GLU A 444 15.77 12.95 30.85
N GLU A 445 14.59 13.56 30.67
CA GLU A 445 13.67 13.88 31.76
C GLU A 445 12.29 13.21 31.57
N LEU A 446 11.57 12.98 32.69
CA LEU A 446 10.20 12.44 32.68
C LEU A 446 9.27 13.34 31.85
N TRP A 447 8.57 12.77 30.87
CA TRP A 447 7.61 13.50 30.03
C TRP A 447 6.37 12.65 29.68
N ILE A 448 5.30 13.32 29.24
CA ILE A 448 4.00 12.69 28.92
C ILE A 448 3.47 13.25 27.60
N ASP A 449 3.00 12.38 26.71
CA ASP A 449 2.21 12.73 25.52
C ASP A 449 0.77 13.10 25.92
N SER A 450 0.59 14.26 26.57
CA SER A 450 -0.68 14.69 27.16
C SER A 450 -1.85 14.72 26.17
N SER A 451 -1.61 14.96 24.88
CA SER A 451 -2.64 14.96 23.84
C SER A 451 -3.28 13.59 23.59
N LEU A 452 -2.61 12.51 23.98
CA LEU A 452 -3.08 11.13 23.83
C LEU A 452 -3.66 10.57 25.14
N CYS A 453 -3.82 11.41 26.16
CA CYS A 453 -4.30 10.99 27.48
C CYS A 453 -5.80 10.68 27.49
N THR A 454 -6.15 9.50 28.02
CA THR A 454 -7.54 9.02 28.18
C THR A 454 -8.11 9.25 29.58
N ALA A 455 -7.40 9.98 30.45
CA ALA A 455 -7.82 10.34 31.81
C ALA A 455 -8.26 9.15 32.71
N CYS A 456 -7.49 8.06 32.71
CA CYS A 456 -7.77 6.83 33.49
C CYS A 456 -7.42 6.90 35.00
N ASP A 457 -6.85 8.02 35.48
CA ASP A 457 -6.45 8.29 36.88
C ASP A 457 -5.33 7.39 37.46
N GLU A 458 -4.78 6.46 36.69
CA GLU A 458 -3.78 5.50 37.16
C GLU A 458 -2.47 6.18 37.60
N CYS A 459 -1.93 7.11 36.80
CA CYS A 459 -0.68 7.80 37.10
C CYS A 459 -0.78 8.74 38.32
N VAL A 460 -1.88 9.49 38.42
CA VAL A 460 -2.15 10.39 39.55
C VAL A 460 -2.39 9.59 40.84
N THR A 461 -2.99 8.40 40.75
CA THR A 461 -3.15 7.49 41.90
C THR A 461 -1.81 6.92 42.37
N ILE A 462 -0.88 6.65 41.46
CA ILE A 462 0.47 6.17 41.81
C ILE A 462 1.25 7.24 42.57
N ASN A 463 1.34 8.47 42.04
CA ASN A 463 2.04 9.55 42.73
C ASN A 463 1.55 10.96 42.32
N ARG A 464 0.72 11.58 43.18
CA ARG A 464 0.16 12.94 43.00
C ARG A 464 1.17 14.07 43.09
N ASN A 465 2.39 13.79 43.56
CA ASN A 465 3.47 14.77 43.61
C ASN A 465 4.20 14.84 42.26
N ILE A 466 4.20 13.74 41.49
CA ILE A 466 4.80 13.66 40.16
C ILE A 466 3.79 14.05 39.07
N PHE A 467 2.56 13.55 39.16
CA PHE A 467 1.54 13.69 38.11
C PHE A 467 0.35 14.54 38.57
N ALA A 468 -0.18 15.37 37.67
CA ALA A 468 -1.41 16.12 37.86
C ALA A 468 -2.20 16.21 36.55
N TYR A 469 -3.44 16.68 36.63
CA TYR A 469 -4.24 17.02 35.45
C TYR A 469 -4.20 18.51 35.17
N ASN A 470 -4.15 18.88 33.89
CA ASN A 470 -4.37 20.26 33.44
C ASN A 470 -5.89 20.59 33.41
N SER A 471 -6.24 21.80 32.96
CA SER A 471 -7.63 22.26 32.83
C SER A 471 -8.47 21.44 31.84
N GLU A 472 -7.83 20.73 30.91
CA GLU A 472 -8.47 19.88 29.88
C GLU A 472 -8.57 18.41 30.32
N LYS A 473 -8.24 18.09 31.59
CA LYS A 473 -8.18 16.72 32.14
C LYS A 473 -7.18 15.79 31.44
N GLN A 474 -6.08 16.35 30.93
CA GLN A 474 -4.95 15.56 30.42
C GLN A 474 -3.83 15.49 31.46
N ALA A 475 -3.21 14.31 31.59
CA ALA A 475 -2.12 14.09 32.54
C ALA A 475 -0.88 14.91 32.12
N ILE A 476 -0.32 15.66 33.06
CA ILE A 476 0.90 16.45 32.93
C ILE A 476 1.87 16.12 34.06
N VAL A 477 3.17 16.35 33.82
CA VAL A 477 4.19 16.24 34.86
C VAL A 477 4.15 17.49 35.73
N LYS A 478 3.76 17.32 37.00
CA LYS A 478 3.73 18.39 38.01
C LYS A 478 5.12 18.68 38.56
N ASN A 479 5.86 17.63 38.92
CA ASN A 479 7.23 17.73 39.42
C ASN A 479 8.01 16.45 39.07
N PRO A 480 8.96 16.51 38.12
CA PRO A 480 9.81 15.36 37.76
C PRO A 480 10.64 14.80 38.93
N ARG A 481 10.82 15.57 40.01
CA ARG A 481 11.54 15.15 41.23
C ARG A 481 10.60 14.92 42.42
N GLY A 482 9.30 14.75 42.16
CA GLY A 482 8.26 14.61 43.18
C GLY A 482 8.22 13.24 43.89
N GLY A 483 9.06 12.28 43.49
CA GLY A 483 9.11 10.94 44.07
C GLY A 483 10.20 10.06 43.43
N PRO A 484 10.28 8.78 43.85
CA PRO A 484 11.28 7.83 43.36
C PRO A 484 11.06 7.45 41.89
N PHE A 485 12.13 7.06 41.18
CA PHE A 485 12.08 6.62 39.79
C PHE A 485 11.15 5.41 39.60
N LYS A 486 11.07 4.53 40.60
CA LYS A 486 10.13 3.41 40.61
C LYS A 486 8.67 3.80 40.36
N ASP A 487 8.24 4.97 40.81
CA ASP A 487 6.85 5.43 40.62
C ASP A 487 6.60 5.91 39.18
N MET A 488 7.63 6.46 38.53
CA MET A 488 7.59 6.85 37.13
C MET A 488 7.48 5.61 36.23
N VAL A 489 8.32 4.60 36.49
CA VAL A 489 8.30 3.33 35.74
C VAL A 489 6.97 2.59 35.93
N LYS A 490 6.44 2.54 37.16
CA LYS A 490 5.12 1.95 37.41
C LYS A 490 3.99 2.71 36.73
N ALA A 491 4.07 4.04 36.65
CA ALA A 491 3.08 4.84 35.96
C ALA A 491 3.09 4.57 34.46
N ALA A 492 4.26 4.43 33.85
CA ALA A 492 4.39 4.02 32.45
C ALA A 492 3.83 2.61 32.18
N GLU A 493 4.15 1.64 33.03
CA GLU A 493 3.64 0.27 32.89
C GLU A 493 2.13 0.13 33.05
N LYS A 494 1.54 0.97 33.91
CA LYS A 494 0.09 0.94 34.15
C LYS A 494 -0.69 1.82 33.18
N CYS A 495 -0.04 2.74 32.47
CA CYS A 495 -0.74 3.64 31.58
C CYS A 495 -1.37 2.87 30.42
N SER A 496 -2.70 2.74 30.43
CA SER A 496 -3.45 2.10 29.33
C SER A 496 -3.19 2.72 27.95
N ALA A 497 -2.87 4.02 27.88
CA ALA A 497 -2.54 4.71 26.64
C ALA A 497 -1.04 4.61 26.26
N GLY A 498 -0.16 4.18 27.18
CA GLY A 498 1.28 4.06 26.92
C GLY A 498 2.01 5.39 26.70
N ILE A 499 1.49 6.50 27.24
CA ILE A 499 1.92 7.88 26.93
C ILE A 499 2.92 8.49 27.93
N ILE A 500 3.38 7.71 28.92
CA ILE A 500 4.26 8.19 29.99
C ILE A 500 5.66 7.65 29.74
N HIS A 501 6.62 8.55 29.66
CA HIS A 501 8.02 8.24 29.36
C HIS A 501 8.89 8.55 30.57
N PRO A 502 9.32 7.52 31.36
CA PRO A 502 10.00 7.72 32.64
C PRO A 502 11.32 8.51 32.59
N GLY A 503 12.00 8.53 31.45
CA GLY A 503 13.31 9.16 31.29
C GLY A 503 14.43 8.44 32.05
N LYS A 504 15.47 9.17 32.44
CA LYS A 504 16.57 8.67 33.29
C LYS A 504 16.24 8.89 34.78
N PRO A 505 16.68 8.01 35.69
CA PRO A 505 16.54 8.23 37.12
C PRO A 505 17.34 9.46 37.56
N TRP A 506 16.73 10.29 38.40
CA TRP A 506 17.42 11.46 38.95
C TRP A 506 18.21 11.12 40.24
N ASP A 507 17.82 10.09 40.98
CA ASP A 507 18.52 9.59 42.17
C ASP A 507 19.25 8.27 41.85
N GLU A 508 20.57 8.36 41.69
CA GLU A 508 21.43 7.21 41.38
C GLU A 508 21.56 6.20 42.53
N LYS A 509 21.07 6.53 43.74
CA LYS A 509 21.15 5.67 44.93
C LYS A 509 19.88 4.88 45.21
N GLU A 510 18.91 4.88 44.29
CA GLU A 510 17.66 4.16 44.47
C GLU A 510 17.86 2.64 44.42
N LYS A 511 17.17 1.91 45.31
CA LYS A 511 17.24 0.46 45.38
C LYS A 511 16.67 -0.18 44.11
N ASP A 512 17.37 -1.19 43.56
CA ASP A 512 17.02 -1.91 42.33
C ASP A 512 17.06 -1.06 41.04
N LEU A 513 17.87 0.02 41.00
CA LEU A 513 17.95 0.97 39.89
C LEU A 513 18.17 0.32 38.51
N GLU A 514 19.13 -0.59 38.38
CA GLU A 514 19.42 -1.27 37.10
C GLU A 514 18.21 -2.03 36.54
N LYS A 515 17.40 -2.64 37.42
CA LYS A 515 16.18 -3.34 37.02
C LYS A 515 15.09 -2.37 36.58
N LEU A 516 15.01 -1.20 37.22
CA LEU A 516 14.05 -0.15 36.87
C LEU A 516 14.40 0.49 35.53
N ILE A 517 15.69 0.74 35.26
CA ILE A 517 16.16 1.27 33.96
C ILE A 517 15.80 0.31 32.83
N LYS A 518 16.11 -0.99 32.96
CA LYS A 518 15.74 -2.01 31.94
C LYS A 518 14.24 -2.08 31.67
N ARG A 519 13.39 -1.83 32.67
CA ARG A 519 11.93 -1.81 32.51
C ARG A 519 11.45 -0.51 31.84
N ALA A 520 12.11 0.61 32.15
CA ALA A 520 11.82 1.91 31.56
C ALA A 520 12.18 1.99 30.08
N GLU A 521 13.19 1.23 29.60
CA GLU A 521 13.65 1.24 28.20
C GLU A 521 12.54 1.01 27.18
N LYS A 522 11.53 0.18 27.49
CA LYS A 522 10.38 -0.05 26.59
C LYS A 522 9.49 1.18 26.41
N TYR A 523 9.52 2.10 27.38
CA TYR A 523 8.65 3.27 27.47
C TYR A 523 9.41 4.58 27.21
N ASN A 524 10.72 4.56 26.91
CA ASN A 524 11.56 5.74 26.62
C ASN A 524 11.92 5.80 25.13
#